data_AF-A0A834DH62-F1
#
_entry.id   AF-A0A834DH62-F1
#
_cell.length_a   1.000
_cell.length_b   1.000
_cell.length_c   1.000
_cell.angle_alpha   90.00
_cell.angle_beta   90.00
_cell.angle_gamma   90.00
#
_symmetry.space_group_name_H-M   'P 1'
#
loop_
_entity.id
_entity.type
_entity.pdbx_description
1 polymer ?
#
loop_
_entity_poly.entity_id
_entity_poly.type
_entity_poly.pdbx_seq_one_letter_code
_entity_poly.pdbx_strand_id
1 'polypeptide(L)'
;MPVSKKHWRKDSEDLQEPSEKAKEQQAEVELRKLRQQFWKMVGSRKSFNFRSQQAIANQQKEIKTLQEEQDEITLLLSLIKSSRNLDRNEKNYIELRFLLQTKEDYDALIKSMKMLLAELDDKIVQMEKKIINQKQIFTKLQEAHSPRKLQKQIHVLETRLNLVTVQFDKVLTANAKLRKEIEDLRYEKAAYDNVFQQLHRRLSMQKKTMNVAIEQSAQAYEQRLEASARMAAMKERQQKDISQYNLEIRELERIYAHETKLKSFLLTKLNDRMEFEEQAKKEEALKVKKLRRKSKGESFESYEVAHLRLLKLAEDGNLNQLINDFLAKEEKNFARFTYVTELNNDMETMQKKIQKIQNEITLLQSQQKTSQDDNYSVLSQLEERLKKTTEEADMYENSYKEISKTLEDLKSSVENLFKKINCDATKILVQLGETGKITDTNLSQYFAIIERKTNDLLLLESYKRILEMEGAEAENPPLFANPFWGGAAVLKNAEALKVLPPVFGSDPFSDRLDEVDQPLDHSSLRQMVLSHNTMRESRRDFSWAASLKRGTT
;
A
#
# COMPACT_ATOMS: atom_id res chain seq x y z
N MET A 1 -47.29 -96.80 -112.74
CA MET A 1 -46.77 -97.48 -111.51
C MET A 1 -47.90 -98.32 -110.89
N PRO A 2 -47.61 -99.41 -110.16
CA PRO A 2 -48.19 -100.72 -110.50
C PRO A 2 -49.33 -101.28 -109.63
N VAL A 3 -50.17 -102.10 -110.28
CA VAL A 3 -50.68 -103.45 -109.90
C VAL A 3 -51.07 -103.78 -108.44
N SER A 4 -52.33 -104.18 -108.22
CA SER A 4 -52.74 -105.48 -107.63
C SER A 4 -54.26 -105.73 -107.74
N LYS A 5 -54.70 -106.74 -108.51
CA LYS A 5 -55.20 -108.08 -108.08
C LYS A 5 -56.44 -108.03 -107.17
N LYS A 6 -57.65 -108.25 -107.71
CA LYS A 6 -58.35 -109.55 -107.91
C LYS A 6 -58.72 -110.28 -106.61
N HIS A 7 -60.03 -110.57 -106.43
CA HIS A 7 -60.53 -111.97 -106.49
C HIS A 7 -62.03 -112.07 -106.83
N TRP A 8 -62.42 -113.24 -107.33
CA TRP A 8 -63.74 -113.63 -107.83
C TRP A 8 -64.36 -114.77 -106.99
N ARG A 9 -65.69 -114.84 -106.99
CA ARG A 9 -66.62 -116.00 -106.93
C ARG A 9 -68.01 -115.38 -106.65
N LYS A 10 -69.08 -115.50 -107.43
CA LYS A 10 -69.56 -116.46 -108.46
C LYS A 10 -69.73 -117.89 -107.96
N ASP A 11 -71.00 -118.20 -107.64
CA ASP A 11 -71.80 -119.41 -107.90
C ASP A 11 -73.25 -118.84 -108.02
N SER A 12 -74.04 -118.93 -109.10
CA SER A 12 -74.50 -120.02 -109.97
C SER A 12 -75.42 -121.04 -109.30
N GLU A 13 -76.68 -121.06 -109.79
CA GLU A 13 -77.58 -122.22 -109.98
C GLU A 13 -78.19 -122.88 -108.71
N ASP A 14 -79.43 -123.40 -108.64
CA ASP A 14 -80.55 -123.67 -109.59
C ASP A 14 -81.90 -123.17 -108.98
N LEU A 15 -83.05 -122.92 -109.64
CA LEU A 15 -83.76 -123.43 -110.84
C LEU A 15 -84.48 -124.80 -110.74
N GLN A 16 -85.65 -124.80 -110.08
CA GLN A 16 -86.80 -125.68 -110.39
C GLN A 16 -88.09 -125.02 -109.89
N GLU A 17 -88.93 -124.43 -110.75
CA GLU A 17 -90.16 -125.01 -111.36
C GLU A 17 -91.36 -125.21 -110.38
N PRO A 18 -92.63 -125.07 -110.82
CA PRO A 18 -93.14 -124.22 -111.91
C PRO A 18 -94.43 -123.44 -111.57
N SER A 19 -94.51 -122.16 -111.96
CA SER A 19 -95.79 -121.48 -112.26
C SER A 19 -95.51 -120.19 -113.04
N GLU A 20 -96.26 -119.95 -114.12
CA GLU A 20 -95.95 -118.91 -115.13
C GLU A 20 -95.97 -117.48 -114.57
N LYS A 21 -96.64 -117.24 -113.44
CA LYS A 21 -96.80 -115.89 -112.85
C LYS A 21 -95.56 -115.32 -112.15
N ALA A 22 -94.50 -116.10 -111.95
CA ALA A 22 -93.32 -115.68 -111.18
C ALA A 22 -92.20 -115.01 -112.02
N LYS A 23 -91.99 -115.43 -113.28
CA LYS A 23 -90.86 -114.97 -114.11
C LYS A 23 -91.04 -113.55 -114.64
N GLU A 24 -92.28 -113.14 -114.92
CA GLU A 24 -92.61 -111.81 -115.46
C GLU A 24 -92.38 -110.69 -114.42
N GLN A 25 -92.65 -110.97 -113.14
CA GLN A 25 -92.51 -109.99 -112.05
C GLN A 25 -91.06 -109.65 -111.71
N GLN A 26 -90.11 -110.57 -111.88
CA GLN A 26 -88.69 -110.29 -111.61
C GLN A 26 -88.07 -109.36 -112.67
N ALA A 27 -88.41 -109.55 -113.94
CA ALA A 27 -87.93 -108.70 -115.05
C ALA A 27 -88.39 -107.24 -114.91
N GLU A 28 -89.66 -107.01 -114.51
CA GLU A 28 -90.14 -105.65 -114.25
C GLU A 28 -89.40 -104.92 -113.11
N VAL A 29 -89.02 -105.67 -112.06
CA VAL A 29 -88.34 -105.10 -110.88
C VAL A 29 -86.92 -104.66 -111.23
N GLU A 30 -86.19 -105.41 -112.05
CA GLU A 30 -84.86 -104.99 -112.52
C GLU A 30 -84.92 -103.78 -113.47
N LEU A 31 -85.89 -103.77 -114.39
CA LEU A 31 -86.10 -102.64 -115.30
C LEU A 31 -86.46 -101.35 -114.54
N ARG A 32 -87.24 -101.45 -113.45
CA ARG A 32 -87.48 -100.33 -112.52
C ARG A 32 -86.21 -99.88 -111.80
N LYS A 33 -85.39 -100.81 -111.27
CA LYS A 33 -84.11 -100.47 -110.61
C LYS A 33 -83.13 -99.75 -111.54
N LEU A 34 -82.96 -100.22 -112.78
CA LEU A 34 -82.09 -99.59 -113.78
C LEU A 34 -82.56 -98.19 -114.16
N ARG A 35 -83.86 -97.99 -114.41
CA ARG A 35 -84.44 -96.65 -114.65
C ARG A 35 -84.18 -95.72 -113.47
N GLN A 36 -84.30 -96.19 -112.23
CA GLN A 36 -84.08 -95.39 -111.02
C GLN A 36 -82.59 -95.01 -110.84
N GLN A 37 -81.64 -95.90 -111.17
CA GLN A 37 -80.21 -95.58 -111.15
C GLN A 37 -79.82 -94.57 -112.24
N PHE A 38 -80.36 -94.73 -113.47
CA PHE A 38 -80.11 -93.78 -114.55
C PHE A 38 -80.62 -92.39 -114.19
N TRP A 39 -81.80 -92.31 -113.56
CA TRP A 39 -82.38 -91.04 -113.08
C TRP A 39 -81.51 -90.38 -111.99
N LYS A 40 -81.00 -91.16 -111.02
CA LYS A 40 -80.05 -90.67 -110.00
C LYS A 40 -78.74 -90.17 -110.61
N MET A 41 -78.18 -90.85 -111.61
CA MET A 41 -76.94 -90.46 -112.28
C MET A 41 -77.11 -89.21 -113.15
N VAL A 42 -78.23 -89.09 -113.87
CA VAL A 42 -78.58 -87.85 -114.59
C VAL A 42 -78.80 -86.69 -113.62
N GLY A 43 -79.43 -86.94 -112.47
CA GLY A 43 -79.57 -85.97 -111.38
C GLY A 43 -78.23 -85.49 -110.80
N SER A 44 -77.31 -86.40 -110.48
CA SER A 44 -75.99 -86.05 -109.93
C SER A 44 -75.10 -85.34 -110.95
N ARG A 45 -75.17 -85.72 -112.24
CA ARG A 45 -74.41 -85.05 -113.31
C ARG A 45 -74.91 -83.62 -113.54
N LYS A 46 -76.23 -83.39 -113.44
CA LYS A 46 -76.82 -82.04 -113.47
C LYS A 46 -76.42 -81.20 -112.25
N SER A 47 -76.49 -81.76 -111.04
CA SER A 47 -76.12 -81.01 -109.82
C SER A 47 -74.62 -80.73 -109.71
N PHE A 48 -73.75 -81.62 -110.20
CA PHE A 48 -72.31 -81.38 -110.30
C PHE A 48 -71.98 -80.28 -111.32
N ASN A 49 -72.56 -80.33 -112.52
CA ASN A 49 -72.38 -79.26 -113.51
C ASN A 49 -72.88 -77.89 -112.98
N PHE A 50 -74.03 -77.86 -112.31
CA PHE A 50 -74.54 -76.64 -111.69
C PHE A 50 -73.59 -76.10 -110.61
N ARG A 51 -73.09 -76.95 -109.71
CA ARG A 51 -72.09 -76.55 -108.69
C ARG A 51 -70.77 -76.10 -109.31
N SER A 52 -70.31 -76.74 -110.38
CA SER A 52 -69.09 -76.35 -111.10
C SER A 52 -69.25 -74.99 -111.80
N GLN A 53 -70.37 -74.77 -112.50
CA GLN A 53 -70.69 -73.46 -113.08
C GLN A 53 -70.84 -72.37 -112.01
N GLN A 54 -71.45 -72.69 -110.87
CA GLN A 54 -71.60 -71.74 -109.76
C GLN A 54 -70.25 -71.39 -109.11
N ALA A 55 -69.34 -72.37 -108.97
CA ALA A 55 -67.98 -72.13 -108.48
C ALA A 55 -67.17 -71.25 -109.45
N ILE A 56 -67.23 -71.53 -110.76
CA ILE A 56 -66.59 -70.72 -111.80
C ILE A 56 -67.18 -69.30 -111.82
N ALA A 57 -68.50 -69.16 -111.71
CA ALA A 57 -69.16 -67.85 -111.64
C ALA A 57 -68.78 -67.05 -110.39
N ASN A 58 -68.53 -67.71 -109.25
CA ASN A 58 -68.03 -67.05 -108.04
C ASN A 58 -66.57 -66.61 -108.21
N GLN A 59 -65.69 -67.47 -108.73
CA GLN A 59 -64.29 -67.11 -109.04
C GLN A 59 -64.22 -65.96 -110.05
N GLN A 60 -65.09 -65.93 -111.05
CA GLN A 60 -65.18 -64.81 -112.01
C GLN A 60 -65.68 -63.51 -111.38
N LYS A 61 -66.44 -63.54 -110.28
CA LYS A 61 -66.80 -62.35 -109.50
C LYS A 61 -65.62 -61.87 -108.65
N GLU A 62 -64.93 -62.80 -108.00
CA GLU A 62 -63.77 -62.51 -107.15
C GLU A 62 -62.58 -61.94 -107.97
N ILE A 63 -62.37 -62.45 -109.19
CA ILE A 63 -61.40 -61.86 -110.13
C ILE A 63 -61.81 -60.44 -110.53
N LYS A 64 -63.10 -60.15 -110.70
CA LYS A 64 -63.58 -58.78 -111.01
C LYS A 64 -63.38 -57.82 -109.85
N THR A 65 -63.69 -58.23 -108.61
CA THR A 65 -63.45 -57.38 -107.44
C THR A 65 -61.95 -57.11 -107.24
N LEU A 66 -61.09 -58.11 -107.47
CA LEU A 66 -59.63 -57.92 -107.43
C LEU A 66 -59.11 -57.02 -108.57
N GLN A 67 -59.76 -57.03 -109.74
CA GLN A 67 -59.46 -56.09 -110.83
C GLN A 67 -59.89 -54.66 -110.47
N GLU A 68 -61.08 -54.49 -109.89
CA GLU A 68 -61.57 -53.21 -109.39
C GLU A 68 -60.66 -52.62 -108.29
N GLU A 69 -60.19 -53.45 -107.34
CA GLU A 69 -59.20 -53.05 -106.32
C GLU A 69 -57.83 -52.71 -106.94
N GLN A 70 -57.37 -53.48 -107.94
CA GLN A 70 -56.12 -53.19 -108.65
C GLN A 70 -56.19 -51.85 -109.41
N ASP A 71 -57.31 -51.58 -110.06
CA ASP A 71 -57.57 -50.32 -110.76
C ASP A 71 -57.64 -49.15 -109.76
N GLU A 72 -58.30 -49.31 -108.61
CA GLU A 72 -58.32 -48.29 -107.54
C GLU A 72 -56.91 -48.00 -106.99
N ILE A 73 -56.11 -49.04 -106.70
CA ILE A 73 -54.73 -48.87 -106.22
C ILE A 73 -53.85 -48.20 -107.28
N THR A 74 -54.00 -48.53 -108.56
CA THR A 74 -53.25 -47.85 -109.63
C THR A 74 -53.71 -46.40 -109.83
N LEU A 75 -55.00 -46.09 -109.65
CA LEU A 75 -55.50 -44.71 -109.62
C LEU A 75 -54.90 -43.93 -108.45
N LEU A 76 -54.87 -44.48 -107.23
CA LEU A 76 -54.24 -43.85 -106.07
C LEU A 76 -52.73 -43.63 -106.27
N LEU A 77 -52.01 -44.61 -106.82
CA LEU A 77 -50.61 -44.47 -107.18
C LEU A 77 -50.39 -43.40 -108.26
N SER A 78 -51.30 -43.27 -109.23
CA SER A 78 -51.25 -42.22 -110.26
C SER A 78 -51.50 -40.83 -109.67
N LEU A 79 -52.39 -40.72 -108.67
CA LEU A 79 -52.69 -39.48 -107.96
C LEU A 79 -51.50 -39.03 -107.10
N ILE A 80 -50.85 -39.94 -106.38
CA ILE A 80 -49.64 -39.68 -105.59
C ILE A 80 -48.47 -39.28 -106.51
N LYS A 81 -48.31 -39.97 -107.65
CA LYS A 81 -47.29 -39.66 -108.67
C LYS A 81 -47.68 -38.52 -109.62
N SER A 82 -48.83 -37.86 -109.41
CA SER A 82 -49.22 -36.73 -110.26
C SER A 82 -48.22 -35.59 -110.10
N SER A 83 -47.87 -34.92 -111.21
CA SER A 83 -46.88 -33.84 -111.23
C SER A 83 -47.17 -32.77 -110.18
N ARG A 84 -48.43 -32.37 -110.04
CA ARG A 84 -48.88 -31.38 -109.04
C ARG A 84 -48.57 -31.78 -107.59
N ASN A 85 -48.57 -33.07 -107.26
CA ASN A 85 -48.23 -33.55 -105.92
C ASN A 85 -46.73 -33.71 -105.73
N LEU A 86 -45.99 -34.14 -106.77
CA LEU A 86 -44.53 -34.15 -106.77
C LEU A 86 -43.96 -32.73 -106.64
N ASP A 87 -44.44 -31.77 -107.43
CA ASP A 87 -44.05 -30.35 -107.37
C ASP A 87 -44.35 -29.71 -106.00
N ARG A 88 -45.43 -30.15 -105.34
CA ARG A 88 -45.75 -29.73 -103.96
C ARG A 88 -44.80 -30.33 -102.95
N ASN A 89 -44.48 -31.62 -103.07
CA ASN A 89 -43.53 -32.29 -102.18
C ASN A 89 -42.12 -31.70 -102.33
N GLU A 90 -41.68 -31.39 -103.55
CA GLU A 90 -40.38 -30.76 -103.81
C GLU A 90 -40.32 -29.34 -103.23
N LYS A 91 -41.38 -28.54 -103.39
CA LYS A 91 -41.49 -27.22 -102.75
C LYS A 91 -41.44 -27.32 -101.23
N ASN A 92 -42.21 -28.23 -100.64
CA ASN A 92 -42.19 -28.48 -99.19
C ASN A 92 -40.80 -28.95 -98.72
N TYR A 93 -40.08 -29.75 -99.51
CA TYR A 93 -38.72 -30.21 -99.20
C TYR A 93 -37.71 -29.06 -99.21
N ILE A 94 -37.75 -28.21 -100.24
CA ILE A 94 -36.89 -27.02 -100.35
C ILE A 94 -37.18 -26.03 -99.22
N GLU A 95 -38.46 -25.79 -98.91
CA GLU A 95 -38.89 -24.94 -97.80
C GLU A 95 -38.46 -25.50 -96.45
N LEU A 96 -38.65 -26.81 -96.20
CA LEU A 96 -38.19 -27.48 -94.99
C LEU A 96 -36.67 -27.39 -94.84
N ARG A 97 -35.90 -27.55 -95.93
CA ARG A 97 -34.44 -27.41 -95.91
C ARG A 97 -34.00 -25.98 -95.58
N PHE A 98 -34.68 -24.97 -96.12
CA PHE A 98 -34.43 -23.56 -95.79
C PHE A 98 -34.78 -23.24 -94.33
N LEU A 99 -35.89 -23.75 -93.82
CA LEU A 99 -36.28 -23.62 -92.41
C LEU A 99 -35.30 -24.35 -91.48
N LEU A 100 -34.74 -25.49 -91.90
CA LEU A 100 -33.70 -26.19 -91.15
C LEU A 100 -32.41 -25.36 -91.07
N GLN A 101 -31.93 -24.84 -92.22
CA GLN A 101 -30.72 -24.01 -92.28
C GLN A 101 -30.86 -22.75 -91.42
N THR A 102 -31.97 -22.01 -91.57
CA THR A 102 -32.20 -20.80 -90.76
C THR A 102 -32.31 -21.12 -89.27
N LYS A 103 -32.89 -22.26 -88.89
CA LYS A 103 -32.89 -22.73 -87.49
C LYS A 103 -31.48 -23.05 -86.99
N GLU A 104 -30.62 -23.67 -87.81
CA GLU A 104 -29.21 -23.93 -87.45
C GLU A 104 -28.42 -22.62 -87.29
N ASP A 105 -28.66 -21.62 -88.15
CA ASP A 105 -28.04 -20.30 -88.06
C ASP A 105 -28.48 -19.56 -86.78
N TYR A 106 -29.77 -19.59 -86.43
CA TYR A 106 -30.28 -19.04 -85.17
C TYR A 106 -29.76 -19.80 -83.94
N ASP A 107 -29.66 -21.13 -84.00
CA ASP A 107 -29.04 -21.94 -82.93
C ASP A 107 -27.56 -21.55 -82.73
N ALA A 108 -26.82 -21.29 -83.80
CA ALA A 108 -25.43 -20.82 -83.74
C ALA A 108 -25.32 -19.43 -83.10
N LEU A 109 -26.22 -18.50 -83.45
CA LEU A 109 -26.30 -17.18 -82.85
C LEU A 109 -26.68 -17.23 -81.35
N ILE A 110 -27.63 -18.09 -80.97
CA ILE A 110 -28.01 -18.31 -79.57
C ILE A 110 -26.83 -18.90 -78.79
N LYS A 111 -26.06 -19.82 -79.38
CA LYS A 111 -24.84 -20.37 -78.75
C LYS A 111 -23.79 -19.27 -78.54
N SER A 112 -23.50 -18.43 -79.53
CA SER A 112 -22.52 -17.35 -79.37
C SER A 112 -22.97 -16.28 -78.37
N MET A 113 -24.25 -15.90 -78.34
CA MET A 113 -24.80 -15.00 -77.32
C MET A 113 -24.74 -15.60 -75.91
N LYS A 114 -24.99 -16.91 -75.74
CA LYS A 114 -24.83 -17.60 -74.45
C LYS A 114 -23.39 -17.64 -73.97
N MET A 115 -22.42 -17.84 -74.87
CA MET A 115 -21.00 -17.75 -74.54
C MET A 115 -20.62 -16.33 -74.09
N LEU A 116 -21.08 -15.30 -74.81
CA LEU A 116 -20.81 -13.90 -74.44
C LEU A 116 -21.43 -13.53 -73.09
N LEU A 117 -22.64 -14.01 -72.78
CA LEU A 117 -23.26 -13.84 -71.46
C LEU A 117 -22.41 -14.49 -70.36
N ALA A 118 -21.97 -15.74 -70.53
CA ALA A 118 -21.10 -16.41 -69.57
C ALA A 118 -19.76 -15.67 -69.35
N GLU A 119 -19.17 -15.10 -70.39
CA GLU A 119 -17.97 -14.25 -70.25
C GLU A 119 -18.23 -12.93 -69.50
N LEU A 120 -19.42 -12.34 -69.66
CA LEU A 120 -19.81 -11.13 -68.94
C LEU A 120 -20.11 -11.45 -67.47
N ASP A 121 -20.77 -12.56 -67.18
CA ASP A 121 -21.04 -13.04 -65.83
C ASP A 121 -19.73 -13.34 -65.07
N ASP A 122 -18.74 -14.00 -65.70
CA ASP A 122 -17.43 -14.18 -65.06
C ASP A 122 -16.70 -12.85 -64.81
N LYS A 123 -16.76 -11.89 -65.74
CA LYS A 123 -16.23 -10.53 -65.54
C LYS A 123 -16.93 -9.80 -64.39
N ILE A 124 -18.24 -9.97 -64.23
CA ILE A 124 -19.01 -9.43 -63.09
C ILE A 124 -18.50 -10.06 -61.79
N VAL A 125 -18.44 -11.39 -61.69
CA VAL A 125 -17.93 -12.11 -60.51
C VAL A 125 -16.48 -11.72 -60.17
N GLN A 126 -15.62 -11.52 -61.16
CA GLN A 126 -14.25 -11.02 -60.95
C GLN A 126 -14.24 -9.60 -60.37
N MET A 127 -15.12 -8.71 -60.83
CA MET A 127 -15.24 -7.34 -60.32
C MET A 127 -15.86 -7.30 -58.93
N GLU A 128 -16.88 -8.11 -58.65
CA GLU A 128 -17.45 -8.28 -57.31
C GLU A 128 -16.40 -8.76 -56.30
N LYS A 129 -15.60 -9.76 -56.65
CA LYS A 129 -14.46 -10.22 -55.84
C LYS A 129 -13.47 -9.08 -55.56
N LYS A 130 -13.14 -8.24 -56.54
CA LYS A 130 -12.27 -7.06 -56.36
C LYS A 130 -12.91 -6.03 -55.40
N ILE A 131 -14.20 -5.75 -55.55
CA ILE A 131 -14.95 -4.83 -54.68
C ILE A 131 -15.00 -5.35 -53.24
N ILE A 132 -15.28 -6.65 -53.04
CA ILE A 132 -15.29 -7.30 -51.73
C ILE A 132 -13.91 -7.19 -51.08
N ASN A 133 -12.83 -7.53 -51.80
CA ASN A 133 -11.46 -7.43 -51.30
C ASN A 133 -11.09 -5.98 -50.92
N GLN A 134 -11.43 -5.00 -51.76
CA GLN A 134 -11.19 -3.58 -51.44
C GLN A 134 -11.99 -3.11 -50.21
N LYS A 135 -13.26 -3.49 -50.08
CA LYS A 135 -14.06 -3.23 -48.88
C LYS A 135 -13.43 -3.87 -47.64
N GLN A 136 -12.99 -5.12 -47.73
CA GLN A 136 -12.36 -5.83 -46.62
C GLN A 136 -11.04 -5.18 -46.17
N ILE A 137 -10.21 -4.73 -47.13
CA ILE A 137 -9.00 -3.96 -46.85
C ILE A 137 -9.36 -2.63 -46.19
N PHE A 138 -10.32 -1.88 -46.73
CA PHE A 138 -10.75 -0.59 -46.20
C PHE A 138 -11.29 -0.70 -44.75
N THR A 139 -12.14 -1.69 -44.46
CA THR A 139 -12.65 -1.93 -43.10
C THR A 139 -11.50 -2.23 -42.12
N LYS A 140 -10.55 -3.12 -42.49
CA LYS A 140 -9.37 -3.40 -41.66
C LYS A 140 -8.51 -2.16 -41.43
N LEU A 141 -8.36 -1.31 -42.46
CA LEU A 141 -7.61 -0.05 -42.40
C LEU A 141 -8.29 0.96 -41.48
N GLN A 142 -9.62 1.03 -41.49
CA GLN A 142 -10.44 1.89 -40.62
C GLN A 142 -10.47 1.40 -39.16
N GLU A 143 -10.45 0.09 -38.92
CA GLU A 143 -10.33 -0.50 -37.58
C GLU A 143 -8.96 -0.24 -36.94
N ALA A 144 -7.89 -0.36 -37.75
CA ALA A 144 -6.52 -0.06 -37.37
C ALA A 144 -6.31 1.45 -37.13
N HIS A 145 -6.61 2.29 -38.13
CA HIS A 145 -6.60 3.75 -38.02
C HIS A 145 -7.92 4.28 -37.43
N SER A 146 -8.26 3.83 -36.22
CA SER A 146 -9.30 4.47 -35.43
C SER A 146 -8.69 5.68 -34.70
N PRO A 147 -8.89 6.95 -35.18
CA PRO A 147 -8.21 8.11 -34.62
C PRO A 147 -8.51 8.32 -33.14
N ARG A 148 -9.71 7.89 -32.70
CA ARG A 148 -10.11 7.87 -31.29
C ARG A 148 -9.23 6.97 -30.40
N LYS A 149 -8.68 5.85 -30.91
CA LYS A 149 -7.75 5.00 -30.14
C LYS A 149 -6.38 5.68 -30.04
N LEU A 150 -5.87 6.21 -31.15
CA LEU A 150 -4.60 6.95 -31.19
C LEU A 150 -4.65 8.19 -30.28
N GLN A 151 -5.73 8.97 -30.33
CA GLN A 151 -5.91 10.15 -29.48
C GLN A 151 -6.03 9.80 -28.00
N LYS A 152 -6.67 8.67 -27.65
CA LYS A 152 -6.64 8.14 -26.27
C LYS A 152 -5.24 7.72 -25.83
N GLN A 153 -4.46 7.08 -26.71
CA GLN A 153 -3.07 6.71 -26.41
C GLN A 153 -2.18 7.95 -26.21
N ILE A 154 -2.31 8.96 -27.08
CA ILE A 154 -1.63 10.26 -26.92
C ILE A 154 -2.00 10.88 -25.58
N HIS A 155 -3.30 10.98 -25.24
CA HIS A 155 -3.74 11.57 -23.98
C HIS A 155 -3.25 10.82 -22.73
N VAL A 156 -3.16 9.49 -22.79
CA VAL A 156 -2.57 8.67 -21.71
C VAL A 156 -1.06 8.93 -21.58
N LEU A 157 -0.34 9.08 -22.70
CA LEU A 157 1.09 9.40 -22.70
C LEU A 157 1.35 10.83 -22.20
N GLU A 158 0.55 11.81 -22.61
CA GLU A 158 0.57 13.19 -22.09
C GLU A 158 0.29 13.23 -20.59
N THR A 159 -0.73 12.52 -20.12
CA THR A 159 -1.08 12.45 -18.68
C THR A 159 0.06 11.80 -17.89
N ARG A 160 0.67 10.73 -18.42
CA ARG A 160 1.83 10.07 -17.80
C ARG A 160 3.06 10.99 -17.78
N LEU A 161 3.32 11.74 -18.85
CA LEU A 161 4.40 12.72 -18.91
C LEU A 161 4.18 13.82 -17.87
N ASN A 162 2.99 14.43 -17.84
CA ASN A 162 2.62 15.45 -16.86
C ASN A 162 2.76 14.97 -15.42
N LEU A 163 2.37 13.72 -15.13
CA LEU A 163 2.55 13.11 -13.80
C LEU A 163 4.04 13.01 -13.41
N VAL A 164 4.90 12.58 -14.34
CA VAL A 164 6.35 12.50 -14.12
C VAL A 164 6.97 13.89 -13.93
N THR A 165 6.57 14.89 -14.73
CA THR A 165 7.01 16.28 -14.58
C THR A 165 6.62 16.82 -13.20
N VAL A 166 5.37 16.65 -12.77
CA VAL A 166 4.91 17.09 -11.44
C VAL A 166 5.63 16.35 -10.31
N GLN A 167 5.97 15.07 -10.48
CA GLN A 167 6.81 14.33 -9.51
C GLN A 167 8.24 14.90 -9.46
N PHE A 168 8.84 15.21 -10.61
CA PHE A 168 10.15 15.82 -10.72
C PHE A 168 10.19 17.21 -10.06
N ASP A 169 9.19 18.07 -10.31
CA ASP A 169 9.08 19.39 -9.69
C ASP A 169 8.88 19.31 -8.17
N LYS A 170 8.13 18.31 -7.68
CA LYS A 170 8.04 18.01 -6.24
C LYS A 170 9.39 17.62 -5.64
N VAL A 171 10.18 16.79 -6.34
CA VAL A 171 11.54 16.42 -5.91
C VAL A 171 12.47 17.62 -5.94
N LEU A 172 12.42 18.48 -6.97
CA LEU A 172 13.22 19.70 -7.06
C LEU A 172 12.88 20.69 -5.93
N THR A 173 11.59 20.93 -5.67
CA THR A 173 11.17 21.84 -4.59
C THR A 173 11.51 21.30 -3.21
N ALA A 174 11.45 19.97 -2.99
CA ALA A 174 11.96 19.34 -1.78
C ALA A 174 13.49 19.47 -1.64
N ASN A 175 14.24 19.23 -2.73
CA ASN A 175 15.70 19.39 -2.75
C ASN A 175 16.10 20.85 -2.45
N ALA A 176 15.37 21.83 -3.00
CA ALA A 176 15.60 23.25 -2.72
C ALA A 176 15.33 23.63 -1.26
N LYS A 177 14.35 22.99 -0.59
CA LYS A 177 14.12 23.16 0.85
C LYS A 177 15.28 22.57 1.67
N LEU A 178 15.66 21.33 1.39
CA LEU A 178 16.79 20.66 2.06
C LEU A 178 18.11 21.43 1.89
N ARG A 179 18.35 22.05 0.71
CA ARG A 179 19.52 22.92 0.50
C ARG A 179 19.51 24.17 1.38
N LYS A 180 18.34 24.77 1.63
CA LYS A 180 18.22 25.91 2.56
C LYS A 180 18.48 25.47 3.98
N GLU A 181 17.85 24.39 4.43
CA GLU A 181 18.05 23.81 5.77
C GLU A 181 19.52 23.44 6.02
N ILE A 182 20.22 22.86 5.04
CA ILE A 182 21.66 22.61 5.12
C ILE A 182 22.46 23.92 5.26
N GLU A 183 22.10 24.99 4.55
CA GLU A 183 22.81 26.27 4.65
C GLU A 183 22.53 26.99 5.97
N ASP A 184 21.29 26.94 6.46
CA ASP A 184 20.88 27.46 7.76
C ASP A 184 21.66 26.75 8.90
N LEU A 185 21.73 25.41 8.86
CA LEU A 185 22.54 24.61 9.80
C LEU A 185 24.05 24.91 9.70
N ARG A 186 24.56 25.29 8.51
CA ARG A 186 25.96 25.72 8.34
C ARG A 186 26.20 27.09 8.94
N TYR A 187 25.25 28.02 8.85
CA TYR A 187 25.33 29.32 9.54
C TYR A 187 25.26 29.15 11.06
N GLU A 188 24.34 28.33 11.58
CA GLU A 188 24.28 28.00 13.01
C GLU A 188 25.59 27.39 13.51
N LYS A 189 26.12 26.38 12.81
CA LYS A 189 27.42 25.79 13.13
C LYS A 189 28.54 26.84 13.16
N ALA A 190 28.62 27.72 12.16
CA ALA A 190 29.63 28.77 12.13
C ALA A 190 29.50 29.76 13.31
N ALA A 191 28.28 30.06 13.76
CA ALA A 191 28.03 30.86 14.95
C ALA A 191 28.49 30.12 16.23
N TYR A 192 28.16 28.83 16.38
CA TYR A 192 28.63 27.99 17.49
C TYR A 192 30.16 27.87 17.53
N ASP A 193 30.81 27.61 16.39
CA ASP A 193 32.26 27.50 16.28
C ASP A 193 32.95 28.82 16.69
N ASN A 194 32.38 29.98 16.34
CA ASN A 194 32.87 31.30 16.77
C ASN A 194 32.75 31.48 18.30
N VAL A 195 31.58 31.18 18.89
CA VAL A 195 31.38 31.26 20.35
C VAL A 195 32.32 30.29 21.08
N PHE A 196 32.48 29.08 20.57
CA PHE A 196 33.42 28.09 21.12
C PHE A 196 34.87 28.59 21.09
N GLN A 197 35.32 29.16 19.98
CA GLN A 197 36.66 29.78 19.89
C GLN A 197 36.82 30.95 20.87
N GLN A 198 35.80 31.79 21.06
CA GLN A 198 35.85 32.89 22.03
C GLN A 198 35.94 32.37 23.47
N LEU A 199 35.16 31.36 23.84
CA LEU A 199 35.23 30.70 25.14
C LEU A 199 36.60 30.05 25.37
N HIS A 200 37.14 29.36 24.36
CA HIS A 200 38.47 28.74 24.45
C HIS A 200 39.59 29.80 24.61
N ARG A 201 39.48 30.95 23.94
CA ARG A 201 40.40 32.10 24.16
C ARG A 201 40.29 32.66 25.57
N ARG A 202 39.07 32.85 26.09
CA ARG A 202 38.84 33.29 27.49
C ARG A 202 39.43 32.31 28.51
N LEU A 203 39.18 31.00 28.33
CA LEU A 203 39.75 29.94 29.16
C LEU A 203 41.29 29.95 29.14
N SER A 204 41.89 30.11 27.95
CA SER A 204 43.35 30.22 27.82
C SER A 204 43.91 31.44 28.56
N MET A 205 43.25 32.59 28.45
CA MET A 205 43.65 33.80 29.19
C MET A 205 43.48 33.63 30.70
N GLN A 206 42.40 33.01 31.17
CA GLN A 206 42.19 32.72 32.59
C GLN A 206 43.23 31.74 33.16
N LYS A 207 43.62 30.72 32.39
CA LYS A 207 44.73 29.82 32.77
C LYS A 207 46.06 30.57 32.87
N LYS A 208 46.34 31.52 31.97
CA LYS A 208 47.54 32.37 32.04
C LYS A 208 47.53 33.27 33.28
N THR A 209 46.42 33.96 33.59
CA THR A 209 46.35 34.82 34.78
C THR A 209 46.42 34.01 36.07
N MET A 210 45.82 32.83 36.11
CA MET A 210 45.96 31.89 37.24
C MET A 210 47.42 31.46 37.45
N ASN A 211 48.14 31.08 36.37
CA ASN A 211 49.54 30.69 36.47
C ASN A 211 50.43 31.84 36.97
N VAL A 212 50.22 33.07 36.47
CA VAL A 212 50.95 34.27 36.95
C VAL A 212 50.65 34.54 38.43
N ALA A 213 49.41 34.39 38.88
CA ALA A 213 49.07 34.54 40.30
C ALA A 213 49.73 33.47 41.18
N ILE A 214 49.82 32.23 40.71
CA ILE A 214 50.55 31.14 41.38
C ILE A 214 52.04 31.48 41.49
N GLU A 215 52.67 31.90 40.38
CA GLU A 215 54.08 32.29 40.34
C GLU A 215 54.40 33.46 41.28
N GLN A 216 53.58 34.51 41.27
CA GLN A 216 53.67 35.63 42.21
C GLN A 216 53.49 35.19 43.67
N SER A 217 52.57 34.27 43.95
CA SER A 217 52.36 33.74 45.31
C SER A 217 53.53 32.89 45.80
N ALA A 218 54.17 32.12 44.91
CA ALA A 218 55.37 31.36 45.20
C ALA A 218 56.55 32.29 45.49
N GLN A 219 56.77 33.31 44.65
CA GLN A 219 57.81 34.33 44.86
C GLN A 219 57.63 35.07 46.19
N ALA A 220 56.40 35.49 46.52
CA ALA A 220 56.10 36.14 47.79
C ALA A 220 56.34 35.21 49.01
N TYR A 221 56.08 33.91 48.85
CA TYR A 221 56.36 32.91 49.88
C TYR A 221 57.86 32.70 50.09
N GLU A 222 58.65 32.60 49.02
CA GLU A 222 60.12 32.52 49.07
C GLU A 222 60.73 33.77 49.73
N GLN A 223 60.31 34.98 49.33
CA GLN A 223 60.75 36.22 49.95
C GLN A 223 60.43 36.27 51.45
N ARG A 224 59.24 35.78 51.85
CA ARG A 224 58.85 35.68 53.27
C ARG A 224 59.73 34.68 54.03
N LEU A 225 60.06 33.53 53.43
CA LEU A 225 60.98 32.56 54.02
C LEU A 225 62.39 33.15 54.20
N GLU A 226 62.91 33.85 53.19
CA GLU A 226 64.22 34.48 53.25
C GLU A 226 64.25 35.58 54.33
N ALA A 227 63.24 36.44 54.39
CA ALA A 227 63.10 37.44 55.44
C ALA A 227 63.00 36.81 56.84
N SER A 228 62.26 35.70 56.98
CA SER A 228 62.17 34.94 58.23
C SER A 228 63.51 34.35 58.66
N ALA A 229 64.27 33.78 57.72
CA ALA A 229 65.62 33.25 57.97
C ALA A 229 66.60 34.36 58.38
N ARG A 230 66.57 35.52 57.72
CA ARG A 230 67.37 36.70 58.12
C ARG A 230 66.99 37.20 59.51
N MET A 231 65.69 37.27 59.84
CA MET A 231 65.23 37.63 61.19
C MET A 231 65.67 36.62 62.25
N ALA A 232 65.65 35.32 61.95
CA ALA A 232 66.14 34.28 62.87
C ALA A 232 67.64 34.43 63.14
N ALA A 233 68.46 34.61 62.08
CA ALA A 233 69.90 34.84 62.22
C ALA A 233 70.22 36.13 63.02
N MET A 234 69.47 37.22 62.79
CA MET A 234 69.62 38.46 63.56
C MET A 234 69.25 38.27 65.04
N LYS A 235 68.18 37.53 65.36
CA LYS A 235 67.81 37.18 66.74
C LYS A 235 68.85 36.30 67.42
N GLU A 236 69.41 35.31 66.71
CA GLU A 236 70.48 34.46 67.23
C GLU A 236 71.74 35.27 67.55
N ARG A 237 72.12 36.20 66.67
CA ARG A 237 73.21 37.15 66.91
C ARG A 237 72.92 38.03 68.13
N GLN A 238 71.75 38.67 68.18
CA GLN A 238 71.35 39.51 69.32
C GLN A 238 71.38 38.72 70.64
N GLN A 239 70.95 37.46 70.64
CA GLN A 239 71.00 36.59 71.82
C GLN A 239 72.44 36.29 72.24
N LYS A 240 73.36 36.08 71.29
CA LYS A 240 74.80 35.94 71.57
C LYS A 240 75.38 37.22 72.15
N ASP A 241 75.12 38.37 71.54
CA ASP A 241 75.59 39.68 72.00
C ASP A 241 75.08 39.99 73.43
N ILE A 242 73.79 39.72 73.72
CA ILE A 242 73.21 39.82 75.08
C ILE A 242 73.90 38.85 76.04
N SER A 243 74.23 37.63 75.61
CA SER A 243 74.92 36.65 76.48
C SER A 243 76.36 37.07 76.82
N GLN A 244 77.05 37.73 75.89
CA GLN A 244 78.39 38.31 76.08
C GLN A 244 78.33 39.52 77.03
N TYR A 245 77.44 40.47 76.78
CA TYR A 245 77.25 41.64 77.64
C TYR A 245 76.88 41.26 79.09
N ASN A 246 76.04 40.23 79.27
CA ASN A 246 75.73 39.69 80.60
C ASN A 246 76.92 38.98 81.27
N LEU A 247 77.91 38.49 80.51
CA LEU A 247 79.14 37.94 81.06
C LEU A 247 80.09 39.07 81.50
N GLU A 248 80.24 40.10 80.65
CA GLU A 248 81.00 41.31 80.95
C GLU A 248 80.48 42.03 82.19
N ILE A 249 79.16 42.23 82.32
CA ILE A 249 78.55 42.78 83.55
C ILE A 249 78.96 41.97 84.78
N ARG A 250 78.84 40.63 84.75
CA ARG A 250 79.21 39.78 85.89
C ARG A 250 80.71 39.83 86.19
N GLU A 251 81.55 40.20 85.23
CA GLU A 251 82.99 40.43 85.47
C GLU A 251 83.23 41.79 86.13
N LEU A 252 82.60 42.84 85.63
CA LEU A 252 82.63 44.18 86.22
C LEU A 252 82.04 44.18 87.64
N GLU A 253 80.95 43.45 87.90
CA GLU A 253 80.38 43.25 89.23
C GLU A 253 81.34 42.53 90.17
N ARG A 254 82.07 41.51 89.69
CA ARG A 254 83.10 40.82 90.48
C ARG A 254 84.26 41.76 90.83
N ILE A 255 84.73 42.56 89.89
CA ILE A 255 85.77 43.57 90.11
C ILE A 255 85.28 44.65 91.08
N TYR A 256 84.07 45.18 90.88
CA TYR A 256 83.47 46.20 91.74
C TYR A 256 83.24 45.69 93.17
N ALA A 257 82.79 44.45 93.35
CA ALA A 257 82.66 43.82 94.66
C ALA A 257 84.02 43.67 95.35
N HIS A 258 85.07 43.30 94.60
CA HIS A 258 86.44 43.23 95.11
C HIS A 258 86.98 44.63 95.51
N GLU A 259 86.82 45.65 94.67
CA GLU A 259 87.16 47.04 95.01
C GLU A 259 86.37 47.56 96.21
N THR A 260 85.08 47.27 96.29
CA THR A 260 84.22 47.72 97.40
C THR A 260 84.65 47.05 98.69
N LYS A 261 85.03 45.77 98.65
CA LYS A 261 85.61 45.05 99.80
C LYS A 261 86.98 45.61 100.21
N LEU A 262 87.80 46.07 99.26
CA LEU A 262 89.06 46.75 99.54
C LEU A 262 88.84 48.14 100.15
N LYS A 263 87.91 48.93 99.60
CA LYS A 263 87.50 50.25 100.08
C LYS A 263 86.90 50.17 101.49
N SER A 264 86.03 49.18 101.76
CA SER A 264 85.47 48.97 103.09
C SER A 264 86.53 48.52 104.09
N PHE A 265 87.45 47.64 103.69
CA PHE A 265 88.61 47.27 104.53
C PHE A 265 89.49 48.49 104.88
N LEU A 266 89.78 49.37 103.92
CA LEU A 266 90.47 50.64 104.19
C LEU A 266 89.67 51.56 105.13
N LEU A 267 88.36 51.71 104.90
CA LEU A 267 87.47 52.53 105.73
C LEU A 267 87.39 52.03 107.16
N THR A 268 87.27 50.72 107.41
CA THR A 268 87.33 50.16 108.76
C THR A 268 88.67 50.50 109.42
N LYS A 269 89.79 50.36 108.71
CA LYS A 269 91.12 50.73 109.25
C LYS A 269 91.34 52.22 109.48
N LEU A 270 90.53 53.10 108.86
CA LEU A 270 90.53 54.53 109.14
C LEU A 270 89.56 54.90 110.27
N ASN A 271 88.38 54.27 110.32
CA ASN A 271 87.39 54.49 111.39
C ASN A 271 87.85 53.93 112.74
N ASP A 272 88.62 52.83 112.77
CA ASP A 272 89.32 52.34 113.98
C ASP A 272 90.19 53.44 114.65
N ARG A 273 90.59 54.49 113.92
CA ARG A 273 91.29 55.67 114.46
C ARG A 273 90.37 56.84 114.85
N MET A 274 89.21 56.98 114.22
CA MET A 274 88.28 58.11 114.43
C MET A 274 87.19 57.82 115.48
N GLU A 275 86.80 56.56 115.68
CA GLU A 275 85.75 56.21 116.65
C GLU A 275 86.17 56.41 118.11
N PHE A 276 87.48 56.42 118.41
CA PHE A 276 88.02 56.88 119.70
C PHE A 276 87.87 58.41 119.91
N GLU A 277 87.64 59.20 118.86
CA GLU A 277 87.62 60.67 118.91
C GLU A 277 86.18 61.25 118.87
N GLU A 278 85.21 60.51 118.30
CA GLU A 278 83.80 60.95 118.23
C GLU A 278 82.92 60.54 119.43
N GLN A 279 83.30 59.53 120.22
CA GLN A 279 82.49 59.10 121.38
C GLN A 279 82.38 60.18 122.48
N ALA A 280 83.29 61.16 122.49
CA ALA A 280 83.26 62.30 123.41
C ALA A 280 82.37 63.49 122.96
N LYS A 281 81.78 63.46 121.75
CA LYS A 281 81.10 64.63 121.14
C LYS A 281 79.58 64.46 120.90
N LYS A 282 79.00 63.32 121.26
CA LYS A 282 77.59 62.97 120.92
C LYS A 282 76.59 63.05 122.07
N GLU A 283 76.97 63.61 123.22
CA GLU A 283 76.08 63.71 124.40
C GLU A 283 75.28 65.04 124.49
N GLU A 284 75.63 66.08 123.73
CA GLU A 284 75.19 67.46 124.04
C GLU A 284 74.14 68.11 123.09
N ALA A 285 73.74 67.47 121.99
CA ALA A 285 73.00 68.16 120.90
C ALA A 285 71.62 67.55 120.51
N LEU A 286 70.87 66.99 121.46
CA LEU A 286 69.51 66.46 121.21
C LEU A 286 68.43 67.05 122.14
N LYS A 287 67.86 68.20 121.77
CA LYS A 287 66.47 68.64 122.07
C LYS A 287 66.15 70.03 121.46
N VAL A 288 65.19 70.06 120.53
CA VAL A 288 63.91 70.81 120.59
C VAL A 288 63.21 70.71 119.22
N LYS A 289 61.88 70.61 119.21
CA LYS A 289 61.09 70.01 118.12
C LYS A 289 59.73 70.71 118.00
N LYS A 290 59.37 71.15 116.77
CA LYS A 290 58.01 71.49 116.27
C LYS A 290 57.23 72.64 116.96
N LEU A 291 56.73 73.60 116.15
CA LEU A 291 55.28 73.82 116.02
C LEU A 291 54.88 74.35 114.62
N ARG A 292 53.63 74.80 114.42
CA ARG A 292 52.89 74.52 113.16
C ARG A 292 51.63 75.38 112.93
N ARG A 293 51.61 76.21 111.86
CA ARG A 293 50.42 76.81 111.18
C ARG A 293 49.71 77.96 111.96
N LYS A 294 48.75 78.75 111.42
CA LYS A 294 47.71 78.57 110.36
C LYS A 294 47.26 79.93 109.73
N SER A 295 46.53 79.93 108.60
CA SER A 295 45.12 80.43 108.50
C SER A 295 44.57 80.51 107.05
N LYS A 296 43.22 80.61 106.93
CA LYS A 296 42.29 80.61 105.76
C LYS A 296 41.82 79.22 105.28
N GLY A 297 40.53 78.86 105.26
CA GLY A 297 39.29 79.56 105.68
C GLY A 297 38.22 79.57 104.57
N GLU A 298 36.96 79.23 104.91
CA GLU A 298 35.74 79.51 104.12
C GLU A 298 35.44 78.67 102.85
N SER A 299 35.90 77.42 102.79
CA SER A 299 35.21 76.36 102.02
C SER A 299 34.98 75.09 102.85
N PHE A 300 35.12 75.19 104.18
CA PHE A 300 35.26 74.03 105.03
C PHE A 300 33.91 73.39 105.38
N GLU A 301 32.92 74.16 105.85
CA GLU A 301 31.72 73.62 106.51
C GLU A 301 30.81 72.75 105.61
N SER A 302 30.64 73.10 104.33
CA SER A 302 29.83 72.29 103.40
C SER A 302 30.51 70.99 102.99
N TYR A 303 31.82 71.05 102.71
CA TYR A 303 32.64 69.87 102.49
C TYR A 303 32.81 69.04 103.78
N GLU A 304 32.85 69.66 104.95
CA GLU A 304 32.96 69.00 106.25
C GLU A 304 31.67 68.25 106.59
N VAL A 305 30.48 68.79 106.29
CA VAL A 305 29.21 68.04 106.43
C VAL A 305 29.14 66.86 105.45
N ALA A 306 29.62 67.00 104.22
CA ALA A 306 29.73 65.88 103.28
C ALA A 306 30.77 64.84 103.73
N HIS A 307 31.94 65.29 104.19
CA HIS A 307 33.05 64.47 104.67
C HIS A 307 32.69 63.77 105.99
N LEU A 308 31.87 64.35 106.86
CA LEU A 308 31.32 63.73 108.06
C LEU A 308 30.26 62.67 107.73
N ARG A 309 29.45 62.87 106.68
CA ARG A 309 28.53 61.84 106.17
C ARG A 309 29.30 60.67 105.54
N LEU A 310 30.35 60.94 104.78
CA LEU A 310 31.21 59.92 104.20
C LEU A 310 32.07 59.20 105.27
N LEU A 311 32.55 59.90 106.30
CA LEU A 311 33.20 59.29 107.47
C LEU A 311 32.27 58.37 108.26
N LYS A 312 30.97 58.67 108.33
CA LYS A 312 29.98 57.77 108.95
C LYS A 312 29.66 56.52 108.12
N LEU A 313 29.97 56.54 106.82
CA LEU A 313 29.83 55.39 105.91
C LEU A 313 31.14 54.60 105.75
N ALA A 314 32.28 55.21 106.07
CA ALA A 314 33.57 54.55 106.15
C ALA A 314 33.79 53.93 107.54
N GLU A 315 33.49 52.64 107.69
CA GLU A 315 33.65 51.90 108.95
C GLU A 315 35.08 52.02 109.54
N ASP A 316 36.09 52.19 108.67
CA ASP A 316 37.52 52.33 109.02
C ASP A 316 38.01 53.79 109.17
N GLY A 317 37.14 54.80 109.04
CA GLY A 317 37.49 56.23 109.22
C GLY A 317 38.43 56.86 108.17
N ASN A 318 38.91 56.11 107.17
CA ASN A 318 39.81 56.59 106.12
C ASN A 318 39.06 56.93 104.81
N LEU A 319 38.72 58.20 104.61
CA LEU A 319 37.96 58.65 103.44
C LEU A 319 38.63 58.30 102.09
N ASN A 320 39.95 58.46 101.99
CA ASN A 320 40.70 58.16 100.76
C ASN A 320 40.60 56.67 100.37
N GLN A 321 40.48 55.78 101.36
CA GLN A 321 40.35 54.34 101.12
C GLN A 321 38.95 54.02 100.58
N LEU A 322 37.90 54.62 101.16
CA LEU A 322 36.53 54.51 100.63
C LEU A 322 36.41 55.06 99.19
N ILE A 323 37.09 56.16 98.86
CA ILE A 323 37.11 56.72 97.49
C ILE A 323 37.84 55.77 96.53
N ASN A 324 39.01 55.25 96.92
CA ASN A 324 39.74 54.28 96.10
C ASN A 324 38.96 52.98 95.91
N ASP A 325 38.26 52.50 96.94
CA ASP A 325 37.39 51.32 96.85
C ASP A 325 36.14 51.58 96.01
N PHE A 326 35.61 52.81 96.01
CA PHE A 326 34.52 53.22 95.13
C PHE A 326 35.00 53.28 93.67
N LEU A 327 36.12 53.94 93.38
CA LEU A 327 36.72 53.98 92.04
C LEU A 327 37.05 52.57 91.54
N ALA A 328 37.65 51.72 92.37
CA ALA A 328 37.92 50.32 92.01
C ALA A 328 36.65 49.47 91.81
N LYS A 329 35.53 49.83 92.44
CA LYS A 329 34.20 49.23 92.17
C LYS A 329 33.56 49.81 90.91
N GLU A 330 33.75 51.09 90.64
CA GLU A 330 33.27 51.79 89.44
C GLU A 330 33.99 51.30 88.19
N GLU A 331 35.33 51.20 88.21
CA GLU A 331 36.13 50.57 87.14
C GLU A 331 35.68 49.12 86.87
N LYS A 332 35.45 48.32 87.93
CA LYS A 332 34.92 46.95 87.78
C LYS A 332 33.51 46.92 87.22
N ASN A 333 32.65 47.88 87.58
CA ASN A 333 31.30 48.00 87.02
C ASN A 333 31.32 48.49 85.58
N PHE A 334 32.22 49.43 85.22
CA PHE A 334 32.41 49.90 83.86
C PHE A 334 32.90 48.77 82.96
N ALA A 335 33.93 48.04 83.38
CA ALA A 335 34.42 46.85 82.67
C ALA A 335 33.32 45.80 82.48
N ARG A 336 32.49 45.55 83.51
CA ARG A 336 31.31 44.66 83.41
C ARG A 336 30.26 45.19 82.45
N PHE A 337 29.97 46.49 82.46
CA PHE A 337 28.99 47.11 81.56
C PHE A 337 29.46 47.08 80.10
N THR A 338 30.74 47.37 79.85
CA THR A 338 31.37 47.23 78.53
C THR A 338 31.26 45.77 78.05
N TYR A 339 31.65 44.81 78.89
CA TYR A 339 31.56 43.38 78.55
C TYR A 339 30.12 42.90 78.30
N VAL A 340 29.13 43.36 79.08
CA VAL A 340 27.71 43.06 78.83
C VAL A 340 27.23 43.70 77.52
N THR A 341 27.72 44.90 77.18
CA THR A 341 27.41 45.57 75.91
C THR A 341 28.02 44.83 74.73
N GLU A 342 29.27 44.37 74.84
CA GLU A 342 29.95 43.52 73.85
C GLU A 342 29.21 42.18 73.67
N LEU A 343 28.84 41.50 74.75
CA LEU A 343 28.05 40.26 74.70
C LEU A 343 26.67 40.46 74.07
N ASN A 344 26.00 41.59 74.32
CA ASN A 344 24.72 41.89 73.68
C ASN A 344 24.88 42.15 72.17
N ASN A 345 25.92 42.89 71.76
CA ASN A 345 26.26 43.09 70.35
C ASN A 345 26.56 41.75 69.67
N ASP A 346 27.38 40.90 70.31
CA ASP A 346 27.69 39.55 69.81
C ASP A 346 26.43 38.68 69.71
N MET A 347 25.55 38.71 70.72
CA MET A 347 24.26 38.01 70.70
C MET A 347 23.40 38.47 69.53
N GLU A 348 23.29 39.77 69.26
CA GLU A 348 22.61 40.28 68.07
C GLU A 348 23.26 39.80 66.77
N THR A 349 24.59 39.78 66.66
CA THR A 349 25.24 39.27 65.44
C THR A 349 24.98 37.78 65.24
N MET A 350 24.94 36.99 66.32
CA MET A 350 24.64 35.57 66.26
C MET A 350 23.18 35.32 65.93
N GLN A 351 22.23 36.07 66.49
CA GLN A 351 20.82 36.02 66.09
C GLN A 351 20.64 36.36 64.60
N LYS A 352 21.30 37.41 64.10
CA LYS A 352 21.29 37.77 62.66
C LYS A 352 21.90 36.66 61.78
N LYS A 353 22.94 35.95 62.25
CA LYS A 353 23.50 34.78 61.54
C LYS A 353 22.54 33.58 61.55
N ILE A 354 21.95 33.26 62.71
CA ILE A 354 20.95 32.20 62.86
C ILE A 354 19.77 32.44 61.91
N GLN A 355 19.24 33.66 61.87
CA GLN A 355 18.11 34.01 61.00
C GLN A 355 18.48 33.93 59.50
N LYS A 356 19.70 34.31 59.11
CA LYS A 356 20.20 34.10 57.74
C LYS A 356 20.26 32.61 57.38
N ILE A 357 20.82 31.78 58.26
CA ILE A 357 20.91 30.33 58.06
C ILE A 357 19.51 29.69 58.00
N GLN A 358 18.57 30.11 58.85
CA GLN A 358 17.18 29.67 58.81
C GLN A 358 16.49 30.03 57.48
N ASN A 359 16.70 31.24 56.97
CA ASN A 359 16.17 31.67 55.67
C ASN A 359 16.80 30.90 54.49
N GLU A 360 18.08 30.55 54.60
CA GLU A 360 18.78 29.72 53.61
C GLU A 360 18.26 28.27 53.64
N ILE A 361 18.02 27.70 54.83
CA ILE A 361 17.39 26.38 54.99
C ILE A 361 15.98 26.36 54.40
N THR A 362 15.14 27.37 54.64
CA THR A 362 13.78 27.40 54.07
C THR A 362 13.78 27.59 52.56
N LEU A 363 14.74 28.35 52.00
CA LEU A 363 14.94 28.47 50.56
C LEU A 363 15.41 27.15 49.93
N LEU A 364 16.38 26.47 50.54
CA LEU A 364 16.86 25.17 50.05
C LEU A 364 15.76 24.10 50.15
N GLN A 365 14.95 24.11 51.20
CA GLN A 365 13.81 23.20 51.34
C GLN A 365 12.70 23.47 50.30
N SER A 366 12.43 24.72 49.93
CA SER A 366 11.44 25.01 48.89
C SER A 366 11.95 24.65 47.50
N GLN A 367 13.22 24.92 47.19
CA GLN A 367 13.89 24.47 45.97
C GLN A 367 13.94 22.93 45.88
N GLN A 368 14.22 22.25 46.99
CA GLN A 368 14.20 20.78 47.03
C GLN A 368 12.80 20.24 46.72
N LYS A 369 11.74 20.79 47.35
CA LYS A 369 10.36 20.38 47.09
C LYS A 369 9.97 20.59 45.63
N THR A 370 10.18 21.77 45.06
CA THR A 370 9.86 22.02 43.64
C THR A 370 10.63 21.08 42.73
N SER A 371 11.92 20.81 43.01
CA SER A 371 12.69 19.84 42.22
C SER A 371 12.18 18.39 42.39
N GLN A 372 11.63 18.02 43.54
CA GLN A 372 11.03 16.70 43.76
C GLN A 372 9.69 16.57 43.03
N ASP A 373 8.84 17.60 43.07
CA ASP A 373 7.56 17.64 42.37
C ASP A 373 7.78 17.60 40.84
N ASP A 374 8.75 18.37 40.32
CA ASP A 374 9.16 18.34 38.92
C ASP A 374 9.65 16.94 38.51
N ASN A 375 10.57 16.35 39.29
CA ASN A 375 11.09 15.00 39.03
C ASN A 375 9.98 13.93 39.10
N TYR A 376 9.02 14.03 40.02
CA TYR A 376 7.89 13.12 40.11
C TYR A 376 6.96 13.25 38.89
N SER A 377 6.73 14.48 38.41
CA SER A 377 5.94 14.72 37.19
C SER A 377 6.61 14.14 35.95
N VAL A 378 7.95 14.23 35.85
CA VAL A 378 8.75 13.66 34.76
C VAL A 378 8.76 12.14 34.83
N LEU A 379 8.95 11.55 36.02
CA LEU A 379 8.88 10.10 36.21
C LEU A 379 7.51 9.56 35.83
N SER A 380 6.42 10.18 36.28
CA SER A 380 5.06 9.77 35.93
C SER A 380 4.79 9.85 34.43
N GLN A 381 5.28 10.88 33.74
CA GLN A 381 5.20 10.97 32.28
C GLN A 381 6.04 9.90 31.56
N LEU A 382 7.21 9.54 32.10
CA LEU A 382 8.05 8.47 31.55
C LEU A 382 7.42 7.09 31.76
N GLU A 383 6.82 6.83 32.93
CA GLU A 383 6.05 5.62 33.21
C GLU A 383 4.83 5.49 32.29
N GLU A 384 4.08 6.57 32.08
CA GLU A 384 2.92 6.57 31.17
C GLU A 384 3.35 6.32 29.71
N ARG A 385 4.46 6.92 29.27
CA ARG A 385 5.03 6.65 27.93
C ARG A 385 5.52 5.21 27.79
N LEU A 386 6.25 4.70 28.79
CA LEU A 386 6.72 3.32 28.81
C LEU A 386 5.54 2.37 28.71
N LYS A 387 4.50 2.59 29.51
CA LYS A 387 3.27 1.77 29.50
C LYS A 387 2.60 1.76 28.12
N LYS A 388 2.44 2.94 27.48
CA LYS A 388 1.88 3.02 26.11
C LYS A 388 2.74 2.28 25.10
N THR A 389 4.07 2.43 25.14
CA THR A 389 4.98 1.72 24.24
C THR A 389 4.98 0.21 24.48
N THR A 390 4.82 -0.27 25.72
CA THR A 390 4.63 -1.71 26.00
C THR A 390 3.29 -2.22 25.52
N GLU A 391 2.20 -1.47 25.72
CA GLU A 391 0.87 -1.84 25.20
C GLU A 391 0.87 -1.91 23.65
N GLU A 392 1.51 -0.95 22.98
CA GLU A 392 1.72 -0.99 21.52
C GLU A 392 2.56 -2.21 21.09
N ALA A 393 3.68 -2.49 21.77
CA ALA A 393 4.53 -3.64 21.47
C ALA A 393 3.79 -4.97 21.64
N ASP A 394 3.02 -5.15 22.72
CA ASP A 394 2.20 -6.33 22.99
C ASP A 394 1.12 -6.51 21.90
N MET A 395 0.51 -5.42 21.44
CA MET A 395 -0.46 -5.45 20.33
C MET A 395 0.19 -5.88 19.01
N TYR A 396 1.40 -5.37 18.69
CA TYR A 396 2.15 -5.84 17.53
C TYR A 396 2.59 -7.31 17.66
N GLU A 397 3.05 -7.76 18.82
CA GLU A 397 3.44 -9.16 19.03
C GLU A 397 2.23 -10.11 18.93
N ASN A 398 1.06 -9.70 19.44
CA ASN A 398 -0.18 -10.48 19.31
C ASN A 398 -0.66 -10.57 17.86
N SER A 399 -0.69 -9.46 17.12
CA SER A 399 -1.03 -9.49 15.68
C SER A 399 -0.03 -10.32 14.87
N TYR A 400 1.27 -10.28 15.19
CA TYR A 400 2.27 -11.15 14.59
C TYR A 400 2.02 -12.64 14.90
N LYS A 401 1.66 -12.98 16.15
CA LYS A 401 1.28 -14.36 16.53
C LYS A 401 0.04 -14.85 15.79
N GLU A 402 -0.96 -13.99 15.58
CA GLU A 402 -2.16 -14.31 14.79
C GLU A 402 -1.83 -14.54 13.31
N ILE A 403 -1.09 -13.62 12.69
CA ILE A 403 -0.64 -13.75 11.29
C ILE A 403 0.22 -15.01 11.13
N SER A 404 1.16 -15.27 12.05
CA SER A 404 2.00 -16.46 12.02
C SER A 404 1.21 -17.76 12.14
N LYS A 405 0.12 -17.80 12.93
CA LYS A 405 -0.78 -18.98 12.98
C LYS A 405 -1.47 -19.19 11.64
N THR A 406 -2.12 -18.15 11.10
CA THR A 406 -2.82 -18.25 9.80
C THR A 406 -1.88 -18.61 8.65
N LEU A 407 -0.61 -18.20 8.70
CA LEU A 407 0.43 -18.57 7.74
C LEU A 407 0.85 -20.04 7.87
N GLU A 408 0.89 -20.59 9.09
CA GLU A 408 1.21 -22.02 9.33
C GLU A 408 0.02 -22.93 8.96
N ASP A 409 -1.20 -22.49 9.23
CA ASP A 409 -2.44 -23.13 8.75
C ASP A 409 -2.49 -23.12 7.20
N LEU A 410 -2.03 -22.04 6.56
CA LEU A 410 -1.90 -21.96 5.11
C LEU A 410 -0.82 -22.92 4.59
N LYS A 411 0.38 -22.97 5.19
CA LYS A 411 1.45 -23.93 4.81
C LYS A 411 0.96 -25.36 4.86
N SER A 412 0.36 -25.78 5.97
CA SER A 412 -0.16 -27.14 6.13
C SER A 412 -1.28 -27.44 5.13
N SER A 413 -2.15 -26.47 4.84
CA SER A 413 -3.18 -26.58 3.79
C SER A 413 -2.59 -26.73 2.39
N VAL A 414 -1.54 -25.96 2.05
CA VAL A 414 -0.82 -26.05 0.77
C VAL A 414 -0.07 -27.38 0.66
N GLU A 415 0.56 -27.86 1.73
CA GLU A 415 1.22 -29.17 1.75
C GLU A 415 0.22 -30.31 1.54
N ASN A 416 -0.96 -30.22 2.18
CA ASN A 416 -2.06 -31.16 1.99
C ASN A 416 -2.62 -31.15 0.56
N LEU A 417 -2.78 -29.96 -0.06
CA LEU A 417 -3.19 -29.85 -1.46
C LEU A 417 -2.12 -30.40 -2.42
N PHE A 418 -0.85 -30.07 -2.19
CA PHE A 418 0.26 -30.54 -3.00
C PHE A 418 0.37 -32.07 -3.02
N LYS A 419 0.16 -32.71 -1.85
CA LYS A 419 0.05 -34.17 -1.72
C LYS A 419 -1.19 -34.73 -2.42
N LYS A 420 -2.37 -34.12 -2.27
CA LYS A 420 -3.63 -34.59 -2.89
C LYS A 420 -3.63 -34.53 -4.42
N ILE A 421 -2.98 -33.52 -5.00
CA ILE A 421 -2.99 -33.26 -6.46
C ILE A 421 -1.84 -34.02 -7.17
N ASN A 422 -0.97 -34.74 -6.43
CA ASN A 422 0.22 -35.41 -6.95
C ASN A 422 1.08 -34.47 -7.82
N CYS A 423 1.39 -33.29 -7.26
CA CYS A 423 2.26 -32.31 -7.90
C CYS A 423 3.73 -32.77 -7.88
N ASP A 424 4.46 -32.54 -8.97
CA ASP A 424 5.84 -33.02 -9.11
C ASP A 424 6.83 -32.15 -8.33
N ALA A 425 7.18 -32.58 -7.11
CA ALA A 425 8.13 -31.90 -6.23
C ALA A 425 9.55 -31.77 -6.83
N THR A 426 9.89 -32.56 -7.85
CA THR A 426 11.23 -32.62 -8.46
C THR A 426 11.72 -31.28 -8.99
N LYS A 427 10.83 -30.47 -9.59
CA LYS A 427 11.18 -29.12 -10.07
C LYS A 427 11.48 -28.13 -8.93
N ILE A 428 10.85 -28.32 -7.77
CA ILE A 428 11.04 -27.48 -6.57
C ILE A 428 12.34 -27.88 -5.86
N LEU A 429 12.55 -29.18 -5.64
CA LEU A 429 13.73 -29.73 -4.97
C LEU A 429 15.04 -29.39 -5.69
N VAL A 430 15.04 -29.38 -7.02
CA VAL A 430 16.20 -28.98 -7.84
C VAL A 430 16.48 -27.46 -7.77
N GLN A 431 15.47 -26.63 -7.52
CA GLN A 431 15.62 -25.17 -7.48
C GLN A 431 15.92 -24.60 -6.09
N LEU A 432 15.56 -25.29 -5.00
CA LEU A 432 15.62 -24.76 -3.64
C LEU A 432 16.60 -25.45 -2.67
N GLY A 433 17.14 -26.62 -3.03
CA GLY A 433 18.17 -27.30 -2.24
C GLY A 433 17.63 -28.05 -0.99
N GLU A 434 17.51 -29.37 -1.14
CA GLU A 434 17.38 -30.44 -0.12
C GLU A 434 16.33 -30.34 1.01
N THR A 435 15.77 -29.18 1.35
CA THR A 435 14.70 -29.08 2.35
C THR A 435 13.33 -28.99 1.68
N GLY A 436 12.70 -30.15 1.48
CA GLY A 436 11.33 -30.28 0.95
C GLY A 436 10.22 -29.78 1.88
N LYS A 437 10.49 -28.74 2.69
CA LYS A 437 9.55 -28.09 3.61
C LYS A 437 9.09 -26.76 3.01
N ILE A 438 7.83 -26.41 3.21
CA ILE A 438 7.28 -25.13 2.73
C ILE A 438 7.72 -24.01 3.67
N THR A 439 8.48 -23.05 3.15
CA THR A 439 8.93 -21.82 3.81
C THR A 439 8.24 -20.61 3.17
N ASP A 440 8.16 -19.50 3.89
CA ASP A 440 7.44 -18.30 3.42
C ASP A 440 7.98 -17.78 2.07
N THR A 441 9.28 -17.98 1.82
CA THR A 441 9.96 -17.65 0.57
C THR A 441 9.66 -18.59 -0.60
N ASN A 442 9.32 -19.85 -0.34
CA ASN A 442 9.04 -20.84 -1.39
C ASN A 442 7.54 -21.07 -1.63
N LEU A 443 6.68 -20.62 -0.71
CA LEU A 443 5.22 -20.79 -0.73
C LEU A 443 4.57 -20.28 -2.04
N SER A 444 5.09 -19.20 -2.61
CA SER A 444 4.70 -18.66 -3.92
C SER A 444 5.04 -19.61 -5.09
N GLN A 445 6.16 -20.32 -5.02
CA GLN A 445 6.60 -21.28 -6.04
C GLN A 445 5.78 -22.57 -5.97
N TYR A 446 5.42 -23.01 -4.75
CA TYR A 446 4.44 -24.08 -4.55
C TYR A 446 3.09 -23.72 -5.16
N PHE A 447 2.57 -22.51 -4.95
CA PHE A 447 1.33 -22.06 -5.58
C PHE A 447 1.40 -22.07 -7.11
N ALA A 448 2.46 -21.55 -7.73
CA ALA A 448 2.60 -21.53 -9.19
C ALA A 448 2.62 -22.94 -9.82
N ILE A 449 3.06 -23.95 -9.08
CA ILE A 449 3.07 -25.36 -9.52
C ILE A 449 1.71 -26.03 -9.31
N ILE A 450 1.03 -25.75 -8.19
CA ILE A 450 -0.36 -26.16 -7.96
C ILE A 450 -1.27 -25.54 -9.03
N GLU A 451 -1.12 -24.25 -9.33
CA GLU A 451 -1.88 -23.56 -10.39
C GLU A 451 -1.70 -24.23 -11.74
N ARG A 452 -0.44 -24.48 -12.17
CA ARG A 452 -0.17 -25.18 -13.44
C ARG A 452 -0.83 -26.56 -13.48
N LYS A 453 -0.61 -27.40 -12.47
CA LYS A 453 -1.17 -28.76 -12.40
C LYS A 453 -2.71 -28.75 -12.35
N THR A 454 -3.30 -27.73 -11.72
CA THR A 454 -4.76 -27.53 -11.67
C THR A 454 -5.31 -27.13 -13.05
N ASN A 455 -4.63 -26.23 -13.76
CA ASN A 455 -4.99 -25.87 -15.14
C ASN A 455 -4.86 -27.07 -16.09
N ASP A 456 -3.82 -27.90 -15.95
CA ASP A 456 -3.65 -29.14 -16.72
C ASP A 456 -4.80 -30.13 -16.45
N LEU A 457 -5.23 -30.28 -15.18
CA LEU A 457 -6.37 -31.11 -14.81
C LEU A 457 -7.71 -30.57 -15.32
N LEU A 458 -7.92 -29.25 -15.32
CA LEU A 458 -9.11 -28.62 -15.90
C LEU A 458 -9.17 -28.81 -17.42
N LEU A 459 -8.03 -28.75 -18.11
CA LEU A 459 -7.94 -29.05 -19.54
C LEU A 459 -8.32 -30.53 -19.82
N LEU A 460 -7.79 -31.47 -19.02
CA LEU A 460 -8.14 -32.89 -19.14
C LEU A 460 -9.62 -33.18 -18.83
N GLU A 461 -10.22 -32.45 -17.88
CA GLU A 461 -11.66 -32.56 -17.56
C GLU A 461 -12.52 -32.02 -18.71
N SER A 462 -12.17 -30.87 -19.28
CA SER A 462 -12.86 -30.32 -20.44
C SER A 462 -12.78 -31.25 -21.66
N TYR A 463 -11.62 -31.88 -21.88
CA TYR A 463 -11.42 -32.85 -22.96
C TYR A 463 -12.24 -34.13 -22.74
N LYS A 464 -12.32 -34.63 -21.49
CA LYS A 464 -13.20 -35.76 -21.14
C LYS A 464 -14.67 -35.44 -21.39
N ARG A 465 -15.17 -34.26 -21.02
CA ARG A 465 -16.57 -33.89 -21.29
C ARG A 465 -16.88 -33.82 -22.78
N ILE A 466 -15.94 -33.34 -23.60
CA ILE A 466 -16.09 -33.33 -25.06
C ILE A 466 -16.22 -34.77 -25.60
N LEU A 467 -15.37 -35.69 -25.14
CA LEU A 467 -15.46 -37.12 -25.48
C LEU A 467 -16.75 -37.79 -24.97
N GLU A 468 -17.23 -37.42 -23.78
CA GLU A 468 -18.50 -37.92 -23.23
C GLU A 468 -19.72 -37.37 -24.00
N MET A 469 -19.62 -36.17 -24.57
CA MET A 469 -20.64 -35.60 -25.48
C MET A 469 -20.65 -36.26 -26.86
N GLU A 470 -19.51 -36.74 -27.38
CA GLU A 470 -19.49 -37.54 -28.62
C GLU A 470 -20.16 -38.92 -28.47
N GLY A 471 -20.33 -39.42 -27.23
CA GLY A 471 -20.99 -40.69 -26.92
C GLY A 471 -22.49 -40.60 -26.63
N ALA A 472 -23.07 -39.40 -26.52
CA ALA A 472 -24.47 -39.20 -26.14
C ALA A 472 -25.16 -38.16 -27.05
N GLU A 473 -26.02 -38.64 -27.96
CA GLU A 473 -26.98 -37.79 -28.67
C GLU A 473 -28.01 -37.24 -27.67
N ALA A 474 -27.69 -36.11 -27.06
CA ALA A 474 -28.59 -35.36 -26.18
C ALA A 474 -28.71 -33.91 -26.67
N GLU A 475 -29.93 -33.51 -26.99
CA GLU A 475 -30.23 -32.15 -27.44
C GLU A 475 -29.91 -31.13 -26.32
N ASN A 476 -29.20 -30.05 -26.71
CA ASN A 476 -28.73 -28.92 -25.90
C ASN A 476 -27.41 -29.13 -25.12
N PRO A 477 -26.30 -28.50 -25.56
CA PRO A 477 -25.05 -28.51 -24.80
C PRO A 477 -25.17 -27.60 -23.56
N PRO A 478 -24.75 -28.04 -22.36
CA PRO A 478 -24.66 -27.16 -21.20
C PRO A 478 -23.52 -26.14 -21.42
N LEU A 479 -23.76 -24.87 -21.12
CA LEU A 479 -22.70 -23.85 -21.19
C LEU A 479 -21.55 -24.24 -20.23
N PHE A 480 -20.32 -24.15 -20.74
CA PHE A 480 -19.11 -24.34 -19.94
C PHE A 480 -19.01 -23.26 -18.85
N ALA A 481 -19.39 -23.62 -17.63
CA ALA A 481 -19.11 -22.86 -16.43
C ALA A 481 -17.78 -23.37 -15.83
N ASN A 482 -16.73 -22.57 -15.96
CA ASN A 482 -15.41 -22.90 -15.42
C ASN A 482 -15.50 -23.17 -13.90
N PRO A 483 -15.11 -24.35 -13.38
CA PRO A 483 -15.30 -24.71 -11.98
C PRO A 483 -14.68 -23.73 -10.98
N PHE A 484 -13.58 -23.06 -11.33
CA PHE A 484 -12.95 -22.02 -10.50
C PHE A 484 -13.77 -20.72 -10.42
N TRP A 485 -14.60 -20.44 -11.42
CA TRP A 485 -15.58 -19.34 -11.40
C TRP A 485 -16.88 -19.74 -10.68
N GLY A 486 -17.06 -21.04 -10.38
CA GLY A 486 -18.15 -21.57 -9.55
C GLY A 486 -18.14 -21.06 -8.10
N GLY A 487 -17.04 -20.47 -7.62
CA GLY A 487 -17.00 -19.74 -6.35
C GLY A 487 -17.98 -18.55 -6.28
N ALA A 488 -18.38 -18.01 -7.44
CA ALA A 488 -19.39 -16.95 -7.53
C ALA A 488 -20.84 -17.42 -7.21
N ALA A 489 -21.05 -18.71 -6.94
CA ALA A 489 -22.35 -19.22 -6.46
C ALA A 489 -22.45 -19.29 -4.92
N VAL A 490 -21.32 -19.25 -4.19
CA VAL A 490 -21.28 -19.30 -2.72
C VAL A 490 -21.20 -17.90 -2.11
N LEU A 491 -20.56 -16.96 -2.79
CA LEU A 491 -20.99 -15.58 -2.67
C LEU A 491 -22.41 -15.52 -3.21
N LYS A 492 -23.37 -15.08 -2.38
CA LYS A 492 -24.65 -14.61 -2.93
C LYS A 492 -24.31 -13.64 -4.05
N ASN A 493 -24.81 -13.89 -5.25
CA ASN A 493 -25.11 -12.80 -6.16
C ASN A 493 -26.05 -11.89 -5.38
N ALA A 494 -25.50 -10.82 -4.80
CA ALA A 494 -26.31 -9.70 -4.36
C ALA A 494 -27.14 -9.34 -5.59
N GLU A 495 -28.47 -9.30 -5.43
CA GLU A 495 -29.38 -8.85 -6.48
C GLU A 495 -28.75 -7.64 -7.13
N ALA A 496 -28.65 -7.63 -8.47
CA ALA A 496 -27.93 -6.60 -9.19
C ALA A 496 -28.42 -5.23 -8.71
N LEU A 497 -27.66 -4.62 -7.79
CA LEU A 497 -28.09 -3.43 -7.12
C LEU A 497 -28.22 -2.43 -8.25
N LYS A 498 -29.46 -1.99 -8.49
CA LYS A 498 -29.68 -0.71 -9.15
C LYS A 498 -28.99 0.29 -8.26
N VAL A 499 -27.72 0.53 -8.55
CA VAL A 499 -26.98 1.70 -8.09
C VAL A 499 -27.69 2.85 -8.78
N LEU A 500 -28.79 3.27 -8.18
CA LEU A 500 -29.20 4.65 -8.21
C LEU A 500 -27.92 5.41 -7.86
N PRO A 501 -27.40 6.27 -8.76
CA PRO A 501 -26.29 7.12 -8.39
C PRO A 501 -26.69 7.83 -7.09
N PRO A 502 -25.74 8.07 -6.17
CA PRO A 502 -26.06 8.82 -4.95
C PRO A 502 -26.78 10.09 -5.39
N VAL A 503 -28.02 10.24 -4.92
CA VAL A 503 -28.80 11.45 -5.19
C VAL A 503 -28.05 12.55 -4.46
N PHE A 504 -27.19 13.24 -5.21
CA PHE A 504 -26.81 14.61 -4.88
C PHE A 504 -28.14 15.34 -4.76
N GLY A 505 -28.53 15.65 -3.52
CA GLY A 505 -29.67 16.53 -3.28
C GLY A 505 -29.43 17.80 -4.09
N SER A 506 -30.46 18.24 -4.81
CA SER A 506 -30.47 19.39 -5.72
C SER A 506 -29.41 20.43 -5.33
N ASP A 507 -28.40 20.61 -6.19
CA ASP A 507 -27.28 21.50 -5.91
C ASP A 507 -27.84 22.87 -5.47
N PRO A 508 -27.59 23.34 -4.23
CA PRO A 508 -28.27 24.52 -3.69
C PRO A 508 -28.03 25.82 -4.47
N PHE A 509 -27.11 25.78 -5.44
CA PHE A 509 -26.75 26.88 -6.31
C PHE A 509 -27.39 26.79 -7.71
N SER A 510 -28.00 25.66 -8.12
CA SER A 510 -28.55 25.47 -9.47
C SER A 510 -29.51 26.60 -9.87
N ASP A 511 -30.53 26.86 -9.04
CA ASP A 511 -31.55 27.89 -9.29
C ASP A 511 -30.99 29.33 -9.30
N ARG A 512 -29.77 29.58 -8.81
CA ARG A 512 -29.11 30.90 -8.78
C ARG A 512 -27.98 31.06 -9.78
N LEU A 513 -27.48 29.96 -10.35
CA LEU A 513 -26.48 29.98 -11.41
C LEU A 513 -27.13 30.17 -12.78
N ASP A 514 -28.36 29.67 -12.97
CA ASP A 514 -29.15 29.88 -14.19
C ASP A 514 -29.66 31.34 -14.37
N GLU A 515 -29.59 32.20 -13.35
CA GLU A 515 -29.96 33.62 -13.44
C GLU A 515 -28.81 34.55 -13.90
N VAL A 516 -27.58 34.05 -14.09
CA VAL A 516 -26.39 34.90 -14.33
C VAL A 516 -25.62 34.49 -15.59
N ASP A 517 -25.97 35.12 -16.72
CA ASP A 517 -25.36 34.96 -18.06
C ASP A 517 -23.88 35.41 -18.19
N GLN A 518 -23.16 35.60 -17.08
CA GLN A 518 -21.79 36.13 -17.08
C GLN A 518 -20.94 35.50 -15.95
N PRO A 519 -19.66 35.15 -16.20
CA PRO A 519 -18.83 34.46 -15.20
C PRO A 519 -18.66 35.30 -13.93
N LEU A 520 -19.12 34.73 -12.80
CA LEU A 520 -19.12 35.37 -11.49
C LEU A 520 -17.70 35.64 -10.97
N ASP A 521 -17.47 36.86 -10.47
CA ASP A 521 -16.24 37.20 -9.76
C ASP A 521 -16.12 36.43 -8.43
N HIS A 522 -14.88 36.20 -8.00
CA HIS A 522 -14.54 35.48 -6.78
C HIS A 522 -15.13 36.13 -5.51
N SER A 523 -15.31 37.45 -5.51
CA SER A 523 -15.98 38.17 -4.40
C SER A 523 -17.46 37.77 -4.28
N SER A 524 -18.19 37.75 -5.40
CA SER A 524 -19.60 37.36 -5.48
C SER A 524 -19.83 35.89 -5.12
N LEU A 525 -18.99 34.99 -5.61
CA LEU A 525 -19.02 33.56 -5.24
C LEU A 525 -18.85 33.37 -3.73
N ARG A 526 -17.88 34.05 -3.11
CA ARG A 526 -17.66 33.98 -1.65
C ARG A 526 -18.86 34.49 -0.87
N GLN A 527 -19.49 35.57 -1.30
CA GLN A 527 -20.70 36.11 -0.66
C GLN A 527 -21.89 35.16 -0.79
N MET A 528 -22.05 34.50 -1.94
CA MET A 528 -23.12 33.52 -2.17
C MET A 528 -22.98 32.31 -1.23
N VAL A 529 -21.77 31.73 -1.10
CA VAL A 529 -21.47 30.62 -0.18
C VAL A 529 -21.71 31.01 1.28
N LEU A 530 -21.29 32.21 1.70
CA LEU A 530 -21.54 32.72 3.05
C LEU A 530 -23.04 32.85 3.34
N SER A 531 -23.82 33.40 2.40
CA SER A 531 -25.29 33.53 2.54
C SER A 531 -26.02 32.18 2.63
N HIS A 532 -25.52 31.16 1.92
CA HIS A 532 -26.08 29.82 2.01
C HIS A 532 -25.77 29.16 3.38
N ASN A 533 -24.55 29.35 3.91
CA ASN A 533 -24.18 28.79 5.21
C ASN A 533 -24.99 29.40 6.36
N THR A 534 -25.19 30.71 6.40
CA THR A 534 -26.04 31.35 7.42
C THR A 534 -27.50 30.90 7.33
N MET A 535 -28.03 30.72 6.11
CA MET A 535 -29.39 30.18 5.91
C MET A 535 -29.50 28.70 6.34
N ARG A 536 -28.43 27.91 6.16
CA ARG A 536 -28.35 26.51 6.60
C ARG A 536 -28.20 26.38 8.13
N GLU A 537 -27.56 27.33 8.78
CA GLU A 537 -27.50 27.43 10.25
C GLU A 537 -28.89 27.81 10.80
N SER A 538 -29.51 28.86 10.25
CA SER A 538 -30.88 29.24 10.62
C SER A 538 -31.91 28.11 10.46
N ARG A 539 -31.80 27.30 9.39
CA ARG A 539 -32.63 26.09 9.22
C ARG A 539 -32.34 24.99 10.25
N ARG A 540 -31.09 24.84 10.70
CA ARG A 540 -30.74 23.89 11.78
C ARG A 540 -31.28 24.35 13.13
N ASP A 541 -31.21 25.63 13.44
CA ASP A 541 -31.73 26.19 14.70
C ASP A 541 -33.26 26.07 14.77
N PHE A 542 -33.97 26.34 13.67
CA PHE A 542 -35.41 26.06 13.56
C PHE A 542 -35.74 24.56 13.70
N SER A 543 -34.93 23.66 13.14
CA SER A 543 -35.10 22.22 13.28
C SER A 543 -34.89 21.74 14.74
N TRP A 544 -33.91 22.30 15.44
CA TRP A 544 -33.68 22.05 16.86
C TRP A 544 -34.87 22.54 17.69
N ALA A 545 -35.32 23.78 17.50
CA ALA A 545 -36.46 24.34 18.21
C ALA A 545 -37.77 23.55 17.97
N ALA A 546 -37.99 23.05 16.74
CA ALA A 546 -39.14 22.20 16.40
C ALA A 546 -39.03 20.76 16.96
N SER A 547 -37.82 20.30 17.26
CA SER A 547 -37.60 19.01 17.92
C SER A 547 -37.81 19.13 19.43
N LEU A 548 -37.36 20.22 20.05
CA LEU A 548 -37.56 20.49 21.48
C LEU A 548 -39.05 20.58 21.85
N LYS A 549 -39.88 21.23 21.01
CA LYS A 549 -41.34 21.34 21.22
C LYS A 549 -42.11 20.02 21.07
N ARG A 550 -41.50 18.95 20.56
CA ARG A 550 -42.13 17.61 20.42
C ARG A 550 -41.71 16.61 21.51
N GLY A 551 -40.82 17.01 22.43
CA GLY A 551 -40.43 16.20 23.58
C GLY A 551 -41.23 16.48 24.86
N THR A 552 -42.24 17.36 24.82
CA THR A 552 -43.01 17.79 26.00
C THR A 552 -44.51 17.82 25.72
N THR A 553 -45.10 16.63 25.53
CA THR A 553 -46.55 16.33 25.62
C THR A 553 -46.71 14.89 26.08
#